data_AF-A0A523D838-F1
#
_entry.id   AF-A0A523D838-F1
#
_cell.length_a   1.000
_cell.length_b   1.000
_cell.length_c   1.000
_cell.angle_alpha   90.00
_cell.angle_beta   90.00
_cell.angle_gamma   90.00
#
_symmetry.space_group_name_H-M   'P 1'
#
loop_
_entity.id
_entity.type
_entity.pdbx_description
1 polymer ?
#
loop_
_entity_poly.entity_id
_entity_poly.type
_entity_poly.pdbx_seq_one_letter_code
_entity_poly.pdbx_strand_id
1 'polypeptide(L)'
;MSPKDQKLETPPEIFSQGQKNRWAPVESSIWELKSEAPEGNVARALAQTLFDQPRRIEPRFLYDERGSWLFEKISSLPEYYLTRTENAILEKEAEKIIALAEVECLVELG
;
A
#
# COMPACT_ATOMS: atom_id res chain seq x y z
N MET A 1 38.94 2.74 0.73
CA MET A 1 37.76 2.26 1.47
C MET A 1 36.66 2.04 0.45
N SER A 2 36.51 0.81 -0.07
CA SER A 2 35.56 0.51 -1.14
C SER A 2 34.13 0.44 -0.60
N PRO A 3 33.13 0.97 -1.32
CA PRO A 3 31.72 0.82 -0.97
C PRO A 3 31.36 -0.66 -1.01
N LYS A 4 30.84 -1.19 0.10
CA LYS A 4 30.39 -2.58 0.19
C LYS A 4 29.21 -2.78 -0.74
N ASP A 5 29.34 -3.80 -1.57
CA ASP A 5 28.35 -4.32 -2.51
C ASP A 5 26.99 -4.54 -1.84
N GLN A 6 26.00 -3.70 -2.18
CA GLN A 6 24.60 -4.07 -2.02
C GLN A 6 24.30 -5.13 -3.08
N LYS A 7 24.34 -6.40 -2.68
CA LYS A 7 23.72 -7.48 -3.46
C LYS A 7 22.22 -7.21 -3.51
N LEU A 8 21.76 -6.70 -4.64
CA LEU A 8 20.35 -6.77 -5.04
C LEU A 8 20.00 -8.26 -5.13
N GLU A 9 19.37 -8.80 -4.08
CA GLU A 9 18.86 -10.17 -4.10
C GLU A 9 17.85 -10.27 -5.25
N THR A 10 18.09 -11.23 -6.14
CA THR A 10 17.19 -11.51 -7.27
C THR A 10 15.79 -11.79 -6.73
N PRO A 11 14.77 -10.99 -7.11
CA PRO A 11 13.42 -11.18 -6.62
C PRO A 11 12.90 -12.56 -7.03
N PRO A 12 12.09 -13.22 -6.18
CA PRO A 12 11.61 -14.57 -6.45
C PRO A 12 10.82 -14.63 -7.77
N GLU A 13 11.00 -15.72 -8.53
CA GLU A 13 10.32 -15.95 -9.81
C GLU A 13 8.83 -16.31 -9.61
N ILE A 14 8.05 -15.36 -9.09
CA ILE A 14 6.60 -15.52 -8.88
C ILE A 14 5.83 -15.31 -10.20
N PHE A 15 6.43 -14.65 -11.19
CA PHE A 15 5.75 -14.23 -12.42
C PHE A 15 6.34 -14.89 -13.67
N SER A 16 5.45 -15.33 -14.56
CA SER A 16 5.82 -15.74 -15.92
C SER A 16 6.48 -14.59 -16.70
N GLN A 17 7.39 -14.91 -17.64
CA GLN A 17 8.13 -13.90 -18.43
C GLN A 17 7.21 -12.86 -19.11
N GLY A 18 6.01 -13.26 -19.55
CA GLY A 18 5.01 -12.35 -20.14
C GLY A 18 4.29 -11.44 -19.15
N GLN A 19 4.35 -11.72 -17.85
CA GLN A 19 3.76 -10.89 -16.80
C GLN A 19 4.75 -9.87 -16.23
N LYS A 20 6.07 -10.10 -16.32
CA LYS A 20 7.10 -9.20 -15.77
C LYS A 20 7.01 -7.77 -16.33
N ASN A 21 6.68 -7.60 -17.61
CA ASN A 21 6.53 -6.27 -18.24
C ASN A 21 5.16 -5.60 -18.04
N ARG A 22 4.21 -6.25 -17.35
CA ARG A 22 2.89 -5.66 -17.06
C ARG A 22 2.91 -4.80 -15.79
N TRP A 23 3.91 -5.00 -14.95
CA TRP A 23 4.15 -4.21 -13.76
C TRP A 23 5.17 -3.15 -14.14
N ALA A 24 4.73 -1.88 -14.19
CA ALA A 24 5.66 -0.77 -14.38
C ALA A 24 6.71 -0.81 -13.26
N PRO A 25 7.97 -0.39 -13.51
CA PRO A 25 8.90 -0.16 -12.42
C PRO A 25 8.25 0.86 -11.48
N VAL A 26 8.00 0.44 -10.24
CA VAL A 26 7.49 1.33 -9.19
C VAL A 26 8.65 2.23 -8.79
N GLU A 27 8.67 3.47 -9.26
CA GLU A 27 9.44 4.52 -8.60
C GLU A 27 8.52 5.66 -8.17
N SER A 28 7.95 5.45 -6.99
CA SER A 28 8.10 6.30 -5.81
C SER A 28 7.82 5.36 -4.64
N SER A 29 8.79 5.13 -3.76
CA SER A 29 8.55 4.23 -2.62
C SER A 29 7.44 4.82 -1.73
N ILE A 30 6.63 3.98 -1.06
CA ILE A 30 5.67 4.47 -0.04
C ILE A 30 6.35 5.22 1.11
N TRP A 31 7.68 5.12 1.21
CA TRP A 31 8.55 5.79 2.16
C TRP A 31 9.17 7.09 1.61
N GLU A 32 8.98 7.39 0.31
CA GLU A 32 9.30 8.70 -0.23
C GLU A 32 8.23 9.67 0.24
N LEU A 33 8.61 10.51 1.19
CA LEU A 33 7.84 11.69 1.58
C LEU A 33 7.91 12.76 0.47
N LYS A 34 7.57 12.38 -0.77
CA LYS A 34 7.22 13.35 -1.80
C LYS A 34 5.79 13.76 -1.52
N SER A 35 5.63 14.95 -0.95
CA SER A 35 4.36 15.65 -0.83
C SER A 35 3.84 16.09 -2.22
N GLU A 36 3.70 15.14 -3.14
CA GLU A 36 3.15 15.34 -4.48
C GLU A 36 1.74 14.76 -4.61
N ALA A 37 1.00 14.62 -3.50
CA ALA A 37 -0.40 14.97 -3.66
C ALA A 37 -0.35 16.44 -4.07
N PRO A 38 -0.73 16.82 -5.31
CA PRO A 38 -0.86 18.23 -5.57
C PRO A 38 -1.83 18.70 -4.48
N GLU A 39 -1.42 19.66 -3.65
CA GLU A 39 -2.33 20.47 -2.82
C GLU A 39 -3.19 21.34 -3.77
N GLY A 40 -3.81 20.68 -4.75
CA GLY A 40 -4.28 21.20 -5.99
C GLY A 40 -5.48 20.37 -6.43
N ASN A 41 -6.33 21.02 -7.21
CA ASN A 41 -7.65 20.55 -7.58
C ASN A 41 -7.71 19.04 -7.90
N VAL A 42 -8.35 18.26 -7.01
CA VAL A 42 -8.58 16.81 -7.13
C VAL A 42 -9.09 16.42 -8.52
N ALA A 43 -9.97 17.22 -9.11
CA ALA A 43 -10.51 16.95 -10.44
C ALA A 43 -9.43 16.99 -11.52
N ARG A 44 -8.41 17.84 -11.38
CA ARG A 44 -7.28 17.93 -12.31
C ARG A 44 -6.38 16.70 -12.21
N ALA A 45 -6.06 16.27 -10.99
CA ALA A 45 -5.25 15.07 -10.76
C ALA A 45 -5.94 13.81 -11.33
N LEU A 46 -7.24 13.65 -11.07
CA LEU A 46 -8.03 12.57 -11.65
C LEU A 46 -8.05 12.66 -13.18
N ALA A 47 -8.39 13.83 -13.73
CA ALA A 47 -8.49 14.02 -15.18
C ALA A 47 -7.19 13.68 -15.91
N GLN A 48 -6.02 13.99 -15.34
CA GLN A 48 -4.72 13.65 -15.92
C GLN A 48 -4.57 12.14 -16.11
N THR A 49 -4.80 11.34 -15.07
CA THR A 49 -4.64 9.88 -15.11
C THR A 49 -5.64 9.17 -16.04
N LEU A 50 -6.79 9.80 -16.32
CA LEU A 50 -7.76 9.28 -17.26
C LEU A 50 -7.30 9.33 -18.72
N PHE A 51 -6.28 10.14 -19.06
CA PHE A 51 -5.72 10.21 -20.41
C PHE A 51 -4.50 9.30 -20.61
N ASP A 52 -3.98 8.67 -19.55
CA ASP A 52 -2.84 7.77 -19.63
C ASP A 52 -3.11 6.55 -20.52
N GLN A 53 -2.03 5.90 -20.99
CA GLN A 53 -2.09 4.66 -21.77
C GLN A 53 -1.21 3.59 -21.09
N PRO A 54 -1.81 2.64 -20.34
CA PRO A 54 -3.25 2.47 -20.11
C PRO A 54 -3.81 3.53 -19.14
N ARG A 55 -5.12 3.81 -19.26
CA ARG A 55 -5.83 4.71 -18.34
C ARG A 55 -5.76 4.15 -16.93
N ARG A 56 -5.54 5.02 -15.94
CA ARG A 56 -5.43 4.63 -14.53
C ARG A 56 -6.20 5.60 -13.65
N ILE A 57 -6.46 5.18 -12.42
CA ILE A 57 -7.01 6.01 -11.35
C ILE A 57 -6.27 5.61 -10.07
N GLU A 58 -5.87 6.59 -9.27
CA GLU A 58 -5.25 6.35 -7.97
C GLU A 58 -6.24 5.68 -7.00
N PRO A 59 -5.84 4.61 -6.27
CA PRO A 59 -6.75 3.88 -5.37
C PRO A 59 -7.40 4.73 -4.28
N ARG A 60 -6.79 5.86 -3.88
CA ARG A 60 -7.38 6.78 -2.88
C ARG A 60 -8.76 7.30 -3.27
N PHE A 61 -9.07 7.36 -4.56
CA PHE A 61 -10.41 7.78 -5.03
C PHE A 61 -11.48 6.70 -4.86
N LEU A 62 -11.11 5.48 -4.45
CA LEU A 62 -12.05 4.41 -4.12
C LEU A 62 -12.67 4.55 -2.73
N TYR A 63 -12.14 5.44 -1.87
CA TYR A 63 -12.50 5.52 -0.45
C TYR A 63 -13.29 6.80 -0.13
N ASP A 64 -14.34 7.09 -0.89
CA ASP A 64 -15.40 7.99 -0.43
C ASP A 64 -16.27 7.31 0.65
N GLU A 65 -17.35 7.95 1.11
CA GLU A 65 -18.24 7.37 2.12
C GLU A 65 -18.77 5.99 1.70
N ARG A 66 -19.20 5.87 0.44
CA ARG A 66 -19.77 4.63 -0.09
C ARG A 66 -18.70 3.56 -0.29
N GLY A 67 -17.55 3.95 -0.81
CA GLY A 67 -16.41 3.09 -1.05
C GLY A 67 -15.82 2.53 0.24
N SER A 68 -15.76 3.37 1.29
CA SER A 68 -15.36 2.96 2.63
C SER A 68 -16.35 1.95 3.21
N TRP A 69 -17.65 2.21 3.12
CA TRP A 69 -18.67 1.25 3.52
C TRP A 69 -18.58 -0.09 2.76
N LEU A 70 -18.29 -0.05 1.46
CA LEU A 70 -18.06 -1.25 0.66
C LEU A 70 -16.82 -2.01 1.13
N PHE A 71 -15.72 -1.31 1.45
CA PHE A 71 -14.50 -1.91 1.97
C PHE A 71 -14.75 -2.63 3.31
N GLU A 72 -15.53 -2.03 4.22
CA GLU A 72 -15.96 -2.69 5.46
C GLU A 72 -16.76 -3.97 5.20
N LYS A 73 -17.57 -4.00 4.14
CA LYS A 73 -18.26 -5.24 3.74
C LYS A 73 -17.29 -6.26 3.17
N ILE A 74 -16.35 -5.82 2.33
CA ILE A 74 -15.32 -6.68 1.75
C ILE A 74 -14.48 -7.34 2.85
N SER A 75 -14.08 -6.61 3.90
CA SER A 75 -13.27 -7.15 5.00
C SER A 75 -13.93 -8.28 5.79
N SER A 76 -15.26 -8.39 5.72
CA SER A 76 -16.05 -9.46 6.33
C SER A 76 -16.23 -10.70 5.45
N LEU A 77 -15.89 -10.62 4.16
CA LEU A 77 -16.07 -11.74 3.23
C LEU A 77 -15.12 -12.90 3.59
N PRO A 78 -15.58 -14.16 3.45
CA PRO A 78 -14.73 -15.31 3.76
C PRO A 78 -13.48 -15.38 2.88
N GLU A 79 -13.57 -14.93 1.63
CA GLU A 79 -12.45 -14.86 0.67
C GLU A 79 -11.43 -13.78 1.03
N TYR A 80 -11.84 -12.67 1.65
CA TYR A 80 -10.96 -11.56 2.01
C TYR A 80 -10.44 -11.74 3.44
N TYR A 81 -9.50 -12.67 3.61
CA TYR A 81 -9.02 -13.07 4.93
C TYR A 81 -8.13 -12.02 5.63
N LEU A 82 -7.61 -11.02 4.91
CA LEU A 82 -6.55 -10.13 5.38
C LEU A 82 -6.88 -9.46 6.73
N THR A 83 -8.00 -8.74 6.81
CA THR A 83 -8.42 -8.04 8.03
C THR A 83 -8.63 -9.02 9.20
N ARG A 84 -9.24 -10.18 8.93
CA ARG A 84 -9.44 -11.21 9.97
C ARG A 84 -8.12 -11.77 10.49
N THR A 85 -7.15 -11.99 9.61
CA THR A 85 -5.82 -12.50 9.99
C THR A 85 -5.01 -11.47 10.74
N GLU A 86 -5.02 -10.21 10.30
CA GLU A 86 -4.38 -9.10 11.01
C GLU A 86 -4.93 -8.96 12.44
N ASN A 87 -6.26 -8.91 12.58
CA ASN A 87 -6.91 -8.85 13.89
C ASN A 87 -6.49 -10.01 14.80
N ALA A 88 -6.48 -11.25 14.29
CA ALA A 88 -6.08 -12.42 15.08
C ALA A 88 -4.60 -12.36 15.53
N ILE A 89 -3.71 -11.77 14.72
CA ILE A 89 -2.31 -11.56 15.10
C ILE A 89 -2.21 -10.48 16.18
N LEU A 90 -2.91 -9.36 15.99
CA LEU A 90 -2.91 -8.26 16.96
C LEU A 90 -3.49 -8.70 18.30
N GLU A 91 -4.63 -9.41 18.32
CA GLU A 91 -5.22 -9.97 19.53
C GLU A 91 -4.25 -10.87 20.31
N LYS A 92 -3.39 -11.61 19.60
CA LYS A 92 -2.43 -12.53 20.21
C LYS A 92 -1.13 -11.87 20.65
N GLU A 93 -0.63 -10.91 19.88
CA GLU A 93 0.75 -10.40 20.04
C GLU A 93 0.82 -8.94 20.52
N ALA A 94 -0.30 -8.19 20.60
CA ALA A 94 -0.29 -6.77 20.94
C ALA A 94 0.44 -6.44 22.25
N GLU A 95 0.20 -7.19 23.33
CA GLU A 95 0.88 -6.96 24.62
C GLU A 95 2.40 -7.08 24.49
N LYS A 96 2.86 -8.09 23.75
CA LYS A 96 4.28 -8.33 23.51
C LYS A 96 4.89 -7.23 22.63
N ILE A 97 4.16 -6.76 21.61
CA ILE A 97 4.59 -5.66 20.75
C ILE A 97 4.80 -4.40 21.58
N ILE A 98 3.84 -4.02 22.43
CA ILE A 98 3.94 -2.85 23.30
C ILE A 98 5.11 -2.98 24.30
N ALA A 99 5.28 -4.15 24.91
CA ALA A 99 6.37 -4.40 25.85
C ALA A 99 7.76 -4.31 25.20
N LEU A 100 7.91 -4.73 23.94
CA LEU A 100 9.17 -4.69 23.21
C LEU A 100 9.50 -3.32 22.62
N ALA A 101 8.47 -2.56 22.22
CA ALA A 101 8.65 -1.29 21.54
C ALA A 101 8.77 -0.09 22.50
N GLU A 102 8.50 -0.26 23.79
CA GLU A 102 8.59 0.79 24.82
C GLU A 102 7.86 2.08 24.39
N VAL A 103 6.60 1.92 23.94
CA VAL A 103 5.84 2.96 23.23
C VAL A 103 5.32 4.04 24.19
N GLU A 104 5.68 5.31 23.96
CA GLU A 104 5.08 6.47 24.62
C GLU A 104 3.83 7.00 23.89
N CYS A 105 3.76 6.80 22.57
CA CYS A 105 2.69 7.28 21.71
C CYS A 105 2.45 6.31 20.54
N LEU A 106 1.18 5.97 20.29
CA LEU A 106 0.77 5.18 19.14
C LEU A 106 0.21 6.09 18.06
N VAL A 107 0.73 5.96 16.83
CA VAL A 107 0.24 6.67 15.65
C VAL A 107 -0.30 5.63 14.67
N GLU A 108 -1.57 5.78 14.31
CA GLU A 108 -2.23 4.96 13.30
C GLU A 108 -2.26 5.73 11.97
N LEU A 109 -1.68 5.12 10.93
CA LEU A 109 -1.73 5.66 9.58
C LEU A 109 -2.92 5.00 8.88
N GLY A 110 -3.94 5.81 8.60
CA GLY A 110 -5.18 5.35 7.98
C GLY A 110 -5.00 4.62 6.65
#